data_AF-A0A5C1QMH1-F1
#
_entry.id   AF-A0A5C1QMH1-F1
#
_cell.length_a   1.000
_cell.length_b   1.000
_cell.length_c   1.000
_cell.angle_alpha   90.00
_cell.angle_beta   90.00
_cell.angle_gamma   90.00
#
_symmetry.space_group_name_H-M   'P 1'
#
loop_
_entity.id
_entity.type
_entity.pdbx_description
1 polymer ?
#
loop_
_entity_poly.entity_id
_entity_poly.type
_entity_poly.pdbx_seq_one_letter_code
_entity_poly.pdbx_strand_id
1 'polypeptide(L)'
;MILTIKKFFPNKDNDYEKMTSKVGQMKIFLEHILAGRVPNEKYSADSLLSFCRSLVEGQRGSEAGLADGSWSVCSSALDIDEDDRMDYHFFPTFIALSLLISCASRDSRVKTIPGFDDALKRGFSFAISENLEGLGFNSFFQQMEACLIMGSGGCFLWLKEHPDCCPPMAEKLKQLGVEFKKRLSEGETVLPFGGDYKVQFQLACQFLAPLMESSS
;
A
#
# COMPACT_ATOMS: atom_id res chain seq x y z
N MET A 1 13.00 -12.06 16.38
CA MET A 1 14.02 -11.71 15.36
C MET A 1 13.46 -10.53 14.58
N ILE A 2 14.22 -9.45 14.39
CA ILE A 2 13.78 -8.30 13.58
C ILE A 2 14.04 -8.67 12.12
N LEU A 3 12.99 -8.71 11.30
CA LEU A 3 13.12 -8.95 9.87
C LEU A 3 13.76 -7.72 9.21
N THR A 4 14.73 -7.95 8.32
CA THR A 4 15.41 -6.90 7.55
C THR A 4 15.37 -7.24 6.07
N ILE A 5 14.97 -6.30 5.22
CA ILE A 5 14.94 -6.47 3.77
C ILE A 5 16.05 -5.60 3.16
N LYS A 6 16.95 -6.21 2.38
CA LYS A 6 18.06 -5.46 1.75
C LYS A 6 17.65 -4.76 0.47
N LYS A 7 16.83 -5.43 -0.35
CA LYS A 7 16.43 -4.95 -1.68
C LYS A 7 15.04 -5.48 -2.03
N PHE A 8 14.22 -4.66 -2.67
CA PHE A 8 13.04 -5.13 -3.39
C PHE A 8 13.41 -5.63 -4.79
N PHE A 9 12.83 -6.76 -5.18
CA PHE A 9 12.89 -7.30 -6.53
C PHE A 9 11.69 -8.21 -6.74
N PRO A 10 11.11 -8.30 -7.96
CA PRO A 10 10.10 -9.30 -8.26
C PRO A 10 10.68 -10.72 -8.14
N ASN A 11 9.82 -11.74 -7.99
CA ASN A 11 10.29 -13.12 -8.00
C ASN A 11 10.76 -13.53 -9.41
N LYS A 12 11.60 -14.57 -9.46
CA LYS A 12 12.08 -15.16 -10.72
C LYS A 12 11.04 -16.07 -11.36
N ASP A 13 10.16 -16.61 -10.54
CA ASP A 13 9.08 -17.54 -10.86
C ASP A 13 7.81 -17.15 -10.09
N ASN A 14 6.65 -17.60 -10.57
CA ASN A 14 5.37 -17.47 -9.88
C ASN A 14 5.14 -18.62 -8.89
N ASP A 15 6.13 -18.83 -8.03
CA ASP A 15 6.01 -19.73 -6.89
C ASP A 15 5.17 -19.05 -5.80
N TYR A 16 3.96 -19.55 -5.58
CA TYR A 16 2.97 -18.98 -4.66
C TYR A 16 3.47 -18.89 -3.22
N GLU A 17 4.27 -19.87 -2.76
CA GLU A 17 4.83 -19.86 -1.42
C GLU A 17 5.85 -18.72 -1.28
N LYS A 18 6.73 -18.55 -2.29
CA LYS A 18 7.71 -17.45 -2.32
C LYS A 18 7.03 -16.10 -2.45
N MET A 19 5.98 -15.98 -3.27
CA MET A 19 5.23 -14.73 -3.44
C MET A 19 4.56 -14.35 -2.12
N THR A 20 3.79 -15.26 -1.52
CA THR A 20 3.12 -15.06 -0.23
C THR A 20 4.12 -14.68 0.87
N SER A 21 5.23 -15.41 0.96
CA SER A 21 6.30 -15.13 1.92
C SER A 21 6.88 -13.73 1.73
N LYS A 22 7.09 -13.30 0.47
CA LYS A 22 7.61 -11.96 0.18
C LYS A 22 6.62 -10.85 0.55
N VAL A 23 5.34 -11.01 0.24
CA VAL A 23 4.30 -10.04 0.66
C VAL A 23 4.23 -9.96 2.19
N GLY A 24 4.23 -11.11 2.86
CA GLY A 24 4.26 -11.18 4.33
C GLY A 24 5.50 -10.50 4.93
N GLN A 25 6.68 -10.71 4.33
CA GLN A 25 7.91 -10.03 4.72
C GLN A 25 7.81 -8.51 4.56
N MET A 26 7.22 -8.02 3.47
CA MET A 26 7.00 -6.59 3.27
C MET A 26 6.05 -6.00 4.33
N LYS A 27 4.95 -6.70 4.66
CA LYS A 27 4.03 -6.29 5.74
C LYS A 27 4.74 -6.21 7.10
N ILE A 28 5.46 -7.26 7.50
CA ILE A 28 6.22 -7.28 8.76
C ILE A 28 7.28 -6.18 8.80
N PHE A 29 7.94 -5.91 7.68
CA PHE A 29 8.96 -4.85 7.60
C PHE A 29 8.35 -3.45 7.76
N LEU A 30 7.19 -3.20 7.13
CA LEU A 30 6.42 -1.98 7.35
C LEU A 30 6.05 -1.82 8.83
N GLU A 31 5.52 -2.85 9.49
CA GLU A 31 5.20 -2.81 10.92
C GLU A 31 6.42 -2.48 11.79
N HIS A 32 7.59 -3.03 11.46
CA HIS A 32 8.83 -2.73 12.19
C HIS A 32 9.28 -1.28 12.02
N ILE A 33 9.12 -0.71 10.82
CA ILE A 33 9.37 0.73 10.58
C ILE A 33 8.37 1.54 11.40
N LEU A 34 7.06 1.26 11.28
CA LEU A 34 6.01 2.00 11.99
C LEU A 34 6.20 1.98 13.51
N ALA A 35 6.56 0.84 14.08
CA ALA A 35 6.86 0.67 15.50
C ALA A 35 8.21 1.27 15.95
N GLY A 36 8.96 1.92 15.06
CA GLY A 36 10.26 2.53 15.39
C GLY A 36 11.37 1.51 15.70
N ARG A 37 11.19 0.25 15.30
CA ARG A 37 12.19 -0.80 15.46
C ARG A 37 13.25 -0.77 14.35
N VAL A 38 12.98 -0.09 13.25
CA VAL A 38 13.90 0.13 12.12
C VAL A 38 13.90 1.64 11.82
N PRO A 39 15.08 2.29 11.68
CA PRO A 39 16.44 1.71 11.77
C PRO A 39 16.85 1.29 13.20
N ASN A 40 17.86 0.42 13.32
CA ASN A 40 18.48 -0.05 14.56
C ASN A 40 19.97 -0.44 14.34
N GLU A 41 20.65 -0.95 15.37
CA GLU A 41 22.08 -1.36 15.30
C GLU A 41 22.39 -2.38 14.18
N LYS A 42 21.44 -3.25 13.85
CA LYS A 42 21.58 -4.29 12.81
C LYS A 42 21.06 -3.83 11.44
N TYR A 43 20.37 -2.70 11.37
CA TYR A 43 19.80 -2.16 10.14
C TYR A 43 19.81 -0.63 10.17
N SER A 44 20.88 -0.04 9.63
CA SER A 44 21.14 1.40 9.70
C SER A 44 20.14 2.23 8.87
N ALA A 45 20.11 3.53 9.12
CA ALA A 45 19.38 4.48 8.29
C ALA A 45 19.84 4.43 6.82
N ASP A 46 21.13 4.20 6.55
CA ASP A 46 21.65 4.06 5.18
C ASP A 46 21.20 2.76 4.51
N SER A 47 21.03 1.68 5.29
CA SER A 47 20.44 0.44 4.80
C SER A 47 18.98 0.66 4.41
N LEU A 48 18.22 1.40 5.23
CA LEU A 48 16.84 1.77 4.93
C LEU A 48 16.75 2.65 3.68
N LEU A 49 17.64 3.65 3.55
CA LEU A 49 17.71 4.50 2.37
C LEU A 49 18.03 3.70 1.10
N SER A 50 18.93 2.72 1.20
CA SER A 50 19.26 1.81 0.09
C SER A 50 18.07 0.93 -0.29
N PHE A 51 17.30 0.46 0.69
CA PHE A 51 16.06 -0.27 0.43
C PHE A 51 15.00 0.61 -0.24
N CYS A 52 14.78 1.84 0.23
CA CYS A 52 13.87 2.79 -0.42
C CYS A 52 14.29 3.06 -1.87
N ARG A 53 15.59 3.21 -2.14
CA ARG A 53 16.11 3.34 -3.51
C ARG A 53 15.75 2.12 -4.35
N SER A 54 15.88 0.92 -3.79
CA SER A 54 15.51 -0.29 -4.50
C SER A 54 14.02 -0.45 -4.77
N LEU A 55 13.15 0.17 -3.96
CA LEU A 55 11.72 0.25 -4.29
C LEU A 55 11.52 1.14 -5.50
N VAL A 56 12.10 2.35 -5.51
CA VAL A 56 11.98 3.27 -6.65
C VAL A 56 12.51 2.64 -7.95
N GLU A 57 13.70 2.04 -7.90
CA GLU A 57 14.31 1.36 -9.07
C GLU A 57 13.58 0.07 -9.47
N GLY A 58 12.94 -0.61 -8.52
CA GLY A 58 12.30 -1.90 -8.71
C GLY A 58 10.82 -1.83 -9.09
N GLN A 59 10.24 -0.63 -9.20
CA GLN A 59 8.85 -0.46 -9.63
C GLN A 59 8.69 -0.87 -11.09
N ARG A 60 7.68 -1.70 -11.37
CA ARG A 60 7.45 -2.20 -12.73
C ARG A 60 6.98 -1.09 -13.65
N GLY A 61 7.50 -1.13 -14.88
CA GLY A 61 6.97 -0.38 -16.01
C GLY A 61 5.61 -0.93 -16.48
N SER A 62 5.12 -0.43 -17.60
CA SER A 62 3.96 -1.02 -18.28
C SER A 62 4.28 -2.43 -18.77
N GLU A 63 3.39 -3.38 -18.51
CA GLU A 63 3.47 -4.76 -19.00
C GLU A 63 2.13 -5.17 -19.60
N ALA A 64 2.13 -6.17 -20.48
CA ALA A 64 0.88 -6.69 -21.03
C ALA A 64 0.01 -7.27 -19.90
N GLY A 65 -1.25 -6.81 -19.80
CA GLY A 65 -2.18 -7.26 -18.78
C GLY A 65 -2.04 -6.59 -17.41
N LEU A 66 -1.15 -5.60 -17.24
CA LEU A 66 -0.97 -4.87 -15.98
C LEU A 66 -0.64 -3.40 -16.20
N ALA A 67 -1.33 -2.52 -15.48
CA ALA A 67 -1.02 -1.10 -15.49
C ALA A 67 0.42 -0.83 -14.99
N ASP A 68 1.03 0.25 -15.48
CA ASP A 68 2.34 0.72 -15.02
C ASP A 68 2.29 1.15 -13.55
N GLY A 69 3.40 0.96 -12.83
CA GLY A 69 3.59 1.52 -11.49
C GLY A 69 3.43 0.52 -10.33
N SER A 70 3.24 -0.76 -10.63
CA SER A 70 3.11 -1.78 -9.57
C SER A 70 4.44 -2.13 -8.90
N TRP A 71 4.36 -2.57 -7.64
CA TRP A 71 5.41 -3.33 -6.96
C TRP A 71 5.05 -4.82 -6.90
N SER A 72 4.55 -5.35 -8.02
CA SER A 72 4.18 -6.77 -8.13
C SER A 72 5.34 -7.69 -7.77
N VAL A 73 5.04 -8.72 -6.98
CA VAL A 73 6.01 -9.75 -6.57
C VAL A 73 6.09 -10.93 -7.53
N CYS A 74 5.17 -11.00 -8.51
CA CYS A 74 5.18 -12.02 -9.56
C CYS A 74 6.41 -11.88 -10.45
N SER A 75 6.75 -12.90 -11.24
CA SER A 75 7.70 -12.76 -12.36
C SER A 75 7.06 -12.09 -13.58
N SER A 76 5.80 -12.45 -13.86
CA SER A 76 4.99 -11.98 -14.99
C SER A 76 3.56 -11.72 -14.53
N ALA A 77 2.93 -10.66 -15.05
CA ALA A 77 1.55 -10.30 -14.71
C ALA A 77 0.48 -11.20 -15.34
N LEU A 78 0.82 -11.91 -16.41
CA LEU A 78 -0.10 -12.81 -17.12
C LEU A 78 -0.15 -14.21 -16.51
N ASP A 79 0.81 -14.54 -15.65
CA ASP A 79 1.04 -15.90 -15.17
C ASP A 79 0.44 -16.11 -13.76
N ILE A 80 -0.53 -15.29 -13.34
CA ILE A 80 -1.32 -15.48 -12.11
C ILE A 80 -2.81 -15.41 -12.41
N ASP A 81 -3.60 -16.13 -11.61
CA ASP A 81 -5.05 -16.10 -11.71
C ASP A 81 -5.61 -14.71 -11.32
N GLU A 82 -6.78 -14.37 -11.85
CA GLU A 82 -7.41 -13.06 -11.63
C GLU A 82 -7.65 -12.79 -10.13
N ASP A 83 -8.12 -13.81 -9.41
CA ASP A 83 -8.39 -13.75 -7.97
C ASP A 83 -7.15 -13.45 -7.12
N ASP A 84 -5.96 -13.78 -7.63
CA ASP A 84 -4.67 -13.61 -6.96
C ASP A 84 -4.03 -12.24 -7.23
N ARG A 85 -4.57 -11.47 -8.18
CA ARG A 85 -4.01 -10.15 -8.54
C ARG A 85 -3.98 -9.20 -7.35
N MET A 86 -5.01 -9.24 -6.51
CA MET A 86 -5.05 -8.41 -5.30
C MET A 86 -3.85 -8.73 -4.38
N ASP A 87 -3.55 -10.01 -4.20
CA ASP A 87 -2.52 -10.49 -3.28
C ASP A 87 -1.10 -10.22 -3.78
N TYR A 88 -0.87 -10.31 -5.09
CA TYR A 88 0.49 -10.26 -5.63
C TYR A 88 0.81 -9.03 -6.49
N HIS A 89 -0.18 -8.20 -6.84
CA HIS A 89 0.04 -6.92 -7.51
C HIS A 89 -0.36 -5.72 -6.64
N PHE A 90 -1.55 -5.74 -6.06
CA PHE A 90 -2.12 -4.57 -5.37
C PHE A 90 -1.61 -4.43 -3.92
N PHE A 91 -1.72 -5.47 -3.09
CA PHE A 91 -1.21 -5.40 -1.72
C PHE A 91 0.28 -5.05 -1.63
N PRO A 92 1.19 -5.65 -2.44
CA PRO A 92 2.59 -5.22 -2.49
C PRO A 92 2.76 -3.75 -2.85
N THR A 93 1.91 -3.21 -3.73
CA THR A 93 1.92 -1.80 -4.13
C THR A 93 1.45 -0.89 -2.99
N PHE A 94 0.37 -1.24 -2.28
CA PHE A 94 -0.08 -0.50 -1.09
C PHE A 94 1.01 -0.46 -0.02
N ILE A 95 1.71 -1.59 0.20
CA ILE A 95 2.79 -1.69 1.17
C ILE A 95 4.01 -0.86 0.73
N ALA A 96 4.39 -0.91 -0.55
CA ALA A 96 5.52 -0.15 -1.09
C ALA A 96 5.30 1.37 -0.99
N LEU A 97 4.09 1.86 -1.32
CA LEU A 97 3.69 3.26 -1.11
C LEU A 97 3.83 3.66 0.36
N SER A 98 3.30 2.82 1.26
CA SER A 98 3.34 3.04 2.70
C SER A 98 4.77 3.07 3.24
N LEU A 99 5.64 2.18 2.75
CA LEU A 99 7.06 2.14 3.10
C LEU A 99 7.78 3.41 2.65
N LEU A 100 7.62 3.82 1.38
CA LEU A 100 8.28 5.01 0.83
C LEU A 100 7.87 6.28 1.57
N ILE A 101 6.57 6.49 1.78
CA ILE A 101 6.04 7.69 2.43
C ILE A 101 6.41 7.72 3.92
N SER A 102 6.26 6.60 4.64
CA SER A 102 6.65 6.50 6.04
C SER A 102 8.14 6.75 6.24
N CYS A 103 9.00 6.19 5.38
CA CYS A 103 10.44 6.45 5.44
C CYS A 103 10.77 7.91 5.11
N ALA A 104 10.12 8.51 4.11
CA ALA A 104 10.30 9.91 3.73
C ALA A 104 9.85 10.90 4.80
N SER A 105 8.92 10.52 5.68
CA SER A 105 8.52 11.32 6.83
C SER A 105 9.59 11.35 7.95
N ARG A 106 10.45 10.33 8.00
CA ARG A 106 11.46 10.12 9.06
C ARG A 106 12.87 10.49 8.61
N ASP A 107 13.16 10.35 7.31
CA ASP A 107 14.45 10.65 6.71
C ASP A 107 14.23 11.39 5.38
N SER A 108 14.53 12.69 5.39
CA SER A 108 14.36 13.57 4.23
C SER A 108 15.20 13.15 3.01
N ARG A 109 16.28 12.37 3.21
CA ARG A 109 17.11 11.85 2.12
C ARG A 109 16.32 10.93 1.19
N VAL A 110 15.28 10.26 1.69
CA VAL A 110 14.41 9.40 0.86
C VAL A 110 13.73 10.21 -0.25
N LYS A 111 13.30 11.44 0.03
CA LYS A 111 12.68 12.33 -0.97
C LYS A 111 13.64 12.77 -2.08
N THR A 112 14.96 12.66 -1.83
CA THR A 112 16.01 13.00 -2.81
C THR A 112 16.40 11.83 -3.72
N ILE A 113 15.80 10.65 -3.53
CA ILE A 113 16.05 9.51 -4.42
C ILE A 113 15.56 9.87 -5.84
N PRO A 114 16.40 9.73 -6.88
CA PRO A 114 15.98 9.98 -8.25
C PRO A 114 14.75 9.15 -8.63
N GLY A 115 13.71 9.81 -9.15
CA GLY A 115 12.45 9.17 -9.52
C GLY A 115 11.46 8.92 -8.36
N PHE A 116 11.73 9.42 -7.14
CA PHE A 116 10.84 9.23 -6.00
C PHE A 116 9.40 9.72 -6.25
N ASP A 117 9.24 10.98 -6.69
CA ASP A 117 7.92 11.56 -6.93
C ASP A 117 7.17 10.84 -8.06
N ASP A 118 7.87 10.52 -9.15
CA ASP A 118 7.31 9.78 -10.28
C ASP A 118 6.88 8.37 -9.87
N ALA A 119 7.67 7.72 -9.00
CA ALA A 119 7.32 6.40 -8.48
C ALA A 119 6.07 6.44 -7.61
N LEU A 120 5.90 7.46 -6.76
CA LEU A 120 4.66 7.65 -5.99
C LEU A 120 3.46 7.88 -6.91
N LYS A 121 3.57 8.77 -7.90
CA LYS A 121 2.49 9.07 -8.86
C LYS A 121 2.06 7.81 -9.62
N ARG A 122 3.02 7.07 -10.16
CA ARG A 122 2.77 5.79 -10.87
C ARG A 122 2.18 4.75 -9.92
N GLY A 123 2.69 4.68 -8.70
CA GLY A 123 2.22 3.76 -7.67
C GLY A 123 0.77 3.99 -7.27
N PHE A 124 0.40 5.24 -7.01
CA PHE A 124 -1.00 5.60 -6.73
C PHE A 124 -1.89 5.39 -7.94
N SER A 125 -1.41 5.69 -9.15
CA SER A 125 -2.17 5.45 -10.40
C SER A 125 -2.43 3.96 -10.62
N PHE A 126 -1.44 3.10 -10.36
CA PHE A 126 -1.62 1.65 -10.35
C PHE A 126 -2.63 1.22 -9.29
N ALA A 127 -2.45 1.68 -8.05
CA ALA A 127 -3.29 1.31 -6.92
C ALA A 127 -4.78 1.63 -7.13
N ILE A 128 -5.10 2.65 -7.94
CA ILE A 128 -6.47 3.03 -8.29
C ILE A 128 -6.96 2.48 -9.64
N SER A 129 -6.15 1.71 -10.38
CA SER A 129 -6.51 1.27 -11.74
C SER A 129 -7.77 0.41 -11.79
N GLU A 130 -8.01 -0.37 -10.74
CA GLU A 130 -9.23 -1.19 -10.54
C GLU A 130 -10.20 -0.52 -9.56
N ASN A 131 -10.15 0.81 -9.48
CA ASN A 131 -11.03 1.64 -8.68
C ASN A 131 -11.10 1.26 -7.18
N LEU A 132 -10.09 0.56 -6.65
CA LEU A 132 -10.10 -0.04 -5.30
C LEU A 132 -11.38 -0.84 -5.02
N GLU A 133 -11.92 -1.57 -6.00
CA GLU A 133 -13.18 -2.31 -5.79
C GLU A 133 -12.96 -3.60 -5.00
N GLY A 134 -11.78 -4.21 -5.12
CA GLY A 134 -11.53 -5.55 -4.61
C GLY A 134 -12.24 -6.62 -5.44
N LEU A 135 -12.09 -7.88 -5.05
CA LEU A 135 -12.52 -9.04 -5.84
C LEU A 135 -13.54 -9.88 -5.06
N GLY A 136 -14.67 -10.16 -5.72
CA GLY A 136 -15.71 -11.07 -5.24
C GLY A 136 -16.21 -10.78 -3.82
N PHE A 137 -16.39 -11.86 -3.05
CA PHE A 137 -16.90 -11.81 -1.68
C PHE A 137 -15.95 -11.12 -0.69
N ASN A 138 -14.69 -10.89 -1.07
CA ASN A 138 -13.67 -10.23 -0.25
C ASN A 138 -13.53 -8.73 -0.51
N SER A 139 -14.26 -8.17 -1.48
CA SER A 139 -14.17 -6.77 -1.93
C SER A 139 -14.05 -5.76 -0.78
N PHE A 140 -15.03 -5.76 0.15
CA PHE A 140 -15.02 -4.83 1.29
C PHE A 140 -13.88 -5.08 2.27
N PHE A 141 -13.52 -6.34 2.50
CA PHE A 141 -12.39 -6.68 3.37
C PHE A 141 -11.09 -6.12 2.78
N GLN A 142 -10.89 -6.32 1.47
CA GLN A 142 -9.71 -5.84 0.75
C GLN A 142 -9.65 -4.31 0.67
N GLN A 143 -10.78 -3.64 0.44
CA GLN A 143 -10.88 -2.18 0.52
C GLN A 143 -10.45 -1.63 1.87
N MET A 144 -10.96 -2.24 2.94
CA MET A 144 -10.63 -1.87 4.31
C MET A 144 -9.15 -2.16 4.61
N GLU A 145 -8.63 -3.32 4.24
CA GLU A 145 -7.21 -3.67 4.43
C GLU A 145 -6.28 -2.73 3.65
N ALA A 146 -6.61 -2.40 2.40
CA ALA A 146 -5.90 -1.41 1.61
C ALA A 146 -5.86 -0.05 2.32
N CYS A 147 -6.99 0.38 2.91
CA CYS A 147 -7.06 1.62 3.66
C CYS A 147 -6.22 1.59 4.93
N LEU A 148 -6.20 0.47 5.66
CA LEU A 148 -5.38 0.32 6.86
C LEU A 148 -3.88 0.34 6.54
N ILE A 149 -3.46 -0.38 5.48
CA ILE A 149 -2.07 -0.39 5.03
C ILE A 149 -1.64 1.03 4.64
N MET A 150 -2.32 1.64 3.67
CA MET A 150 -1.99 2.98 3.17
C MET A 150 -2.09 4.05 4.25
N GLY A 151 -3.14 3.99 5.08
CA GLY A 151 -3.34 4.92 6.20
C GLY A 151 -2.21 4.84 7.21
N SER A 152 -1.77 3.63 7.58
CA SER A 152 -0.67 3.42 8.53
C SER A 152 0.67 3.98 8.03
N GLY A 153 0.90 3.98 6.72
CA GLY A 153 2.09 4.56 6.08
C GLY A 153 2.04 6.09 5.91
N GLY A 154 0.90 6.72 6.19
CA GLY A 154 0.70 8.16 5.99
C GLY A 154 0.32 8.56 4.56
N CYS A 155 -0.08 7.63 3.71
CA CYS A 155 -0.41 7.91 2.30
C CYS A 155 -1.53 8.95 2.15
N PHE A 156 -2.51 8.95 3.05
CA PHE A 156 -3.68 9.84 2.95
C PHE A 156 -3.33 11.28 3.29
N LEU A 157 -2.48 11.48 4.30
CA LEU A 157 -1.94 12.80 4.61
C LEU A 157 -1.05 13.28 3.45
N TRP A 158 -0.23 12.40 2.89
CA TRP A 158 0.60 12.72 1.72
C TRP A 158 -0.24 13.20 0.53
N LEU A 159 -1.33 12.51 0.20
CA LEU A 159 -2.25 12.89 -0.87
C LEU A 159 -2.98 14.22 -0.59
N LYS A 160 -3.28 14.52 0.68
CA LYS A 160 -3.82 15.83 1.09
C LYS A 160 -2.82 16.96 0.84
N GLU A 161 -1.55 16.73 1.19
CA GLU A 161 -0.46 17.71 1.04
C GLU A 161 0.01 17.86 -0.42
N HIS A 162 -0.19 16.83 -1.25
CA HIS A 162 0.23 16.77 -2.65
C HIS A 162 -0.96 16.38 -3.54
N PRO A 163 -1.98 17.25 -3.69
CA PRO A 163 -3.22 16.92 -4.39
C PRO A 163 -3.01 16.52 -5.87
N ASP A 164 -1.96 17.05 -6.51
CA ASP A 164 -1.62 16.75 -7.90
C ASP A 164 -0.91 15.40 -8.08
N CYS A 165 -0.60 14.68 -7.00
CA CYS A 165 0.08 13.38 -7.07
C CYS A 165 -0.82 12.32 -7.71
N CYS A 166 -2.08 12.22 -7.28
CA CYS A 166 -3.08 11.34 -7.90
C CYS A 166 -4.50 11.76 -7.47
N PRO A 167 -5.10 12.79 -8.12
CA PRO A 167 -6.44 13.25 -7.79
C PRO A 167 -7.52 12.15 -7.78
N PRO A 168 -7.56 11.19 -8.74
CA PRO A 168 -8.54 10.10 -8.73
C PRO A 168 -8.45 9.21 -7.48
N MET A 169 -7.24 8.94 -7.00
CA MET A 169 -7.03 8.17 -5.77
C MET A 169 -7.60 8.91 -4.55
N ALA A 170 -7.30 10.21 -4.43
CA ALA A 170 -7.82 11.01 -3.32
C ALA A 170 -9.35 11.04 -3.31
N GLU A 171 -9.99 11.17 -4.47
CA GLU A 171 -11.45 11.15 -4.59
C GLU A 171 -12.05 9.78 -4.21
N LYS A 172 -11.48 8.68 -4.72
CA LYS A 172 -11.97 7.34 -4.34
C LYS A 172 -11.85 7.08 -2.85
N LEU A 173 -10.75 7.50 -2.23
CA LEU A 173 -10.55 7.35 -0.78
C LEU A 173 -11.57 8.15 0.04
N LYS A 174 -11.98 9.34 -0.42
CA LYS A 174 -13.09 10.08 0.21
C LYS A 174 -14.40 9.31 0.13
N GLN A 175 -14.71 8.73 -1.02
CA GLN A 175 -15.92 7.92 -1.22
C GLN A 175 -15.92 6.70 -0.29
N LEU A 176 -14.80 5.98 -0.18
CA LEU A 176 -14.64 4.87 0.77
C LEU A 176 -14.82 5.34 2.22
N GLY A 177 -14.32 6.52 2.58
CA GLY A 177 -14.51 7.08 3.91
C GLY A 177 -15.98 7.37 4.24
N VAL A 178 -16.76 7.87 3.27
CA VAL A 178 -18.20 8.07 3.42
C VAL A 178 -18.91 6.72 3.60
N GLU A 179 -18.57 5.73 2.79
CA GLU A 179 -19.14 4.39 2.86
C GLU A 179 -18.84 3.71 4.21
N PHE A 180 -17.59 3.77 4.68
CA PHE A 180 -17.20 3.19 5.98
C PHE A 180 -17.92 3.86 7.16
N LYS A 181 -18.11 5.20 7.12
CA LYS A 181 -18.91 5.91 8.13
C LYS A 181 -20.37 5.48 8.12
N LYS A 182 -20.95 5.30 6.93
CA LYS A 182 -22.33 4.84 6.77
C LYS A 182 -22.51 3.46 7.41
N ARG A 183 -21.67 2.50 7.04
CA ARG A 183 -21.71 1.13 7.60
C ARG A 183 -21.54 1.09 9.12
N LEU A 184 -20.64 1.93 9.67
CA LEU A 184 -20.50 2.08 11.13
C LEU A 184 -21.79 2.59 11.79
N SER A 185 -22.48 3.53 11.17
CA SER A 185 -23.72 4.10 11.70
C SER A 185 -24.92 3.14 11.60
N GLU A 186 -24.94 2.30 10.58
CA GLU A 186 -25.99 1.30 10.33
C GLU A 186 -25.74 -0.03 11.06
N GLY A 187 -24.55 -0.20 11.67
CA GLY A 187 -24.15 -1.44 12.33
C GLY A 187 -23.70 -2.54 11.37
N GLU A 188 -23.55 -2.23 10.07
CA GLU A 188 -23.16 -3.16 8.99
C GLU A 188 -21.66 -3.47 9.00
N THR A 189 -21.15 -3.94 10.13
CA THR A 189 -19.72 -4.15 10.39
C THR A 189 -19.28 -5.61 10.26
N VAL A 190 -20.24 -6.52 10.09
CA VAL A 190 -20.00 -7.95 9.84
C VAL A 190 -19.84 -8.19 8.33
N LEU A 191 -18.74 -8.81 7.93
CA LEU A 191 -18.44 -9.15 6.52
C LEU A 191 -18.85 -10.60 6.19
N PRO A 192 -18.85 -11.04 4.91
CA PRO A 192 -19.41 -12.34 4.49
C PRO A 192 -18.90 -13.59 5.22
N PHE A 193 -17.72 -13.55 5.82
CA PHE A 193 -17.14 -14.65 6.61
C PHE A 193 -17.43 -14.54 8.12
N GLY A 194 -18.36 -13.69 8.54
CA GLY A 194 -18.86 -13.59 9.92
C GLY A 194 -17.97 -12.80 10.90
N GLY A 195 -16.83 -12.28 10.45
CA GLY A 195 -15.99 -11.40 11.28
C GLY A 195 -16.64 -10.03 11.45
N ASP A 196 -16.66 -9.52 12.69
CA ASP A 196 -17.00 -8.13 13.00
C ASP A 196 -15.74 -7.26 12.90
N TYR A 197 -15.78 -6.30 11.97
CA TYR A 197 -14.68 -5.41 11.63
C TYR A 197 -14.91 -3.97 12.10
N LYS A 198 -15.77 -3.75 13.10
CA LYS A 198 -16.08 -2.41 13.62
C LYS A 198 -14.82 -1.60 13.97
N VAL A 199 -13.85 -2.20 14.64
CA VAL A 199 -12.60 -1.52 15.05
C VAL A 199 -11.78 -1.11 13.82
N GLN A 200 -11.72 -1.97 12.82
CA GLN A 200 -10.98 -1.73 11.57
C GLN A 200 -11.64 -0.63 10.74
N PHE A 201 -12.98 -0.61 10.65
CA PHE A 201 -13.71 0.49 10.01
C PHE A 201 -13.51 1.81 10.76
N GLN A 202 -13.51 1.80 12.10
CA GLN A 202 -13.23 3.00 12.90
C GLN A 202 -11.81 3.53 12.62
N LEU A 203 -10.82 2.63 12.59
CA LEU A 203 -9.44 3.00 12.31
C LEU A 203 -9.25 3.50 10.87
N ALA A 204 -9.86 2.85 9.88
CA ALA A 204 -9.85 3.32 8.49
C ALA A 204 -10.47 4.71 8.36
N CYS A 205 -11.61 4.97 9.02
CA CYS A 205 -12.22 6.30 9.07
C CYS A 205 -11.30 7.35 9.71
N GLN A 206 -10.57 7.00 10.77
CA GLN A 206 -9.61 7.90 11.41
C GLN A 206 -8.47 8.26 10.44
N PHE A 207 -7.93 7.29 9.72
CA PHE A 207 -6.90 7.55 8.71
C PHE A 207 -7.42 8.41 7.56
N LEU A 208 -8.65 8.18 7.11
CA LEU A 208 -9.25 8.90 5.97
C LEU A 208 -9.72 10.32 6.32
N ALA A 209 -9.87 10.65 7.61
CA ALA A 209 -10.35 11.95 8.07
C ALA A 209 -9.68 13.16 7.40
N PRO A 210 -8.33 13.20 7.21
CA PRO A 210 -7.66 14.34 6.56
C PRO A 210 -8.16 14.61 5.14
N LEU A 211 -8.55 13.58 4.39
CA LEU A 211 -9.07 13.71 3.03
C LEU A 211 -10.56 14.07 3.00
N MET A 212 -11.31 13.70 4.03
CA MET A 212 -12.75 13.93 4.10
C MET A 212 -13.13 15.34 4.57
N GLU A 213 -12.23 16.01 5.28
CA GLU A 213 -12.40 17.42 5.63
C GLU A 213 -12.36 18.25 4.35
N SER A 214 -13.46 18.93 4.03
CA SER A 214 -13.52 19.85 2.90
C SER A 214 -12.42 20.91 3.06
N SER A 215 -11.66 21.17 1.99
CA SER A 215 -10.86 22.39 1.90
C SER A 215 -11.83 23.57 1.97
N SER A 216 -11.98 24.13 3.16
CA SER A 216 -12.71 25.36 3.44
C SER A 216 -12.08 26.55 2.76
#